data_AF-A0A932SXS6-F1
#
_entry.id   AF-A0A932SXS6-F1
#
_cell.length_a   1.000
_cell.length_b   1.000
_cell.length_c   1.000
_cell.angle_alpha   90.00
_cell.angle_beta   90.00
_cell.angle_gamma   90.00
#
_symmetry.space_group_name_H-M   'P 1'
#
loop_
_entity.id
_entity.type
_entity.pdbx_description
1 polymer ?
#
loop_
_entity_poly.entity_id
_entity_poly.type
_entity_poly.pdbx_seq_one_letter_code
_entity_poly.pdbx_strand_id
1 'polypeptide(L)'
;MSHRLSSVACFPLLVLGLSAPVARAADIDDLIQWIPTSANSLAIVRMKDLLQSPHGRKQKWTTEHKEAYASGLVSTPLGVDLAVRATEVRTAGADQAATYTLYRTSLNDMVRQIAHRDKVTIDRVNELVAVRSLRGPYFVQLAPMLMGSVLPSDRQVLSRWLKSSANQPPAAGDNFLIQAITNDEHDQIVIAVETSDMLDAESVAQWISSHPKTRETSNVSELSALFAGMRGIRLSVQVTDKIVSRLQLTFSRPVGSNAPGVEKCILMWLAEAGARIDQFDSPETTTKGNSVTLEVQIDDEGFRRIISLIQTPHADVSHANSNGSDRPADGIASRTYFQAVNKLVDNLSKQNRKATEYNQTALWHENFARKISSLSVAGVDPDLAAWGHSVSEHLLGLASSLRGTPVEVDKLDRKIRVQTQMNAYRYASTPYADLYRPGSVNVTSNLGDVRAAQNEAVLNGNDQRDQIWTMIYDDRTAIQKKMEDKYKIVFGKP
;
A
#
# COMPACT_ATOMS: atom_id res chain seq x y z
N MET A 1 31.07 -84.01 -17.62
CA MET A 1 30.03 -84.96 -17.14
C MET A 1 29.68 -84.57 -15.72
N SER A 2 28.37 -84.48 -15.46
CA SER A 2 27.70 -84.37 -14.16
C SER A 2 28.05 -83.26 -13.17
N HIS A 3 26.97 -82.82 -12.51
CA HIS A 3 26.87 -82.09 -11.23
C HIS A 3 26.72 -80.58 -11.35
N ARG A 4 25.91 -79.89 -10.55
CA ARG A 4 24.77 -80.17 -9.64
C ARG A 4 24.29 -78.77 -9.21
N LEU A 5 23.03 -78.67 -8.78
CA LEU A 5 22.41 -77.48 -8.19
C LEU A 5 23.25 -76.78 -7.10
N SER A 6 23.18 -75.44 -7.08
CA SER A 6 23.10 -74.63 -5.84
C SER A 6 22.30 -73.35 -6.11
N SER A 7 21.29 -73.14 -5.26
CA SER A 7 20.34 -72.03 -5.24
C SER A 7 20.99 -70.73 -4.76
N VAL A 8 20.68 -69.59 -5.40
CA VAL A 8 20.92 -68.24 -4.84
C VAL A 8 19.59 -67.49 -4.88
N ALA A 9 19.18 -67.04 -3.70
CA ALA A 9 17.94 -66.35 -3.42
C ALA A 9 17.88 -64.95 -4.08
N CYS A 10 16.72 -64.63 -4.64
CA CYS A 10 16.40 -63.33 -5.23
C CYS A 10 15.69 -62.47 -4.16
N PHE A 11 16.32 -61.36 -3.73
CA PHE A 11 15.65 -60.29 -2.97
C PHE A 11 15.28 -59.17 -3.94
N PRO A 12 14.00 -58.76 -4.06
CA PRO A 12 13.67 -57.49 -4.69
C PRO A 12 13.73 -56.37 -3.65
N LEU A 13 14.58 -55.38 -3.91
CA LEU A 13 14.67 -54.13 -3.16
C LEU A 13 13.46 -53.25 -3.55
N LEU A 14 12.45 -53.17 -2.68
CA LEU A 14 11.29 -52.30 -2.85
C LEU A 14 11.67 -50.88 -2.42
N VAL A 15 12.05 -50.02 -3.38
CA VAL A 15 12.19 -48.57 -3.15
C VAL A 15 10.80 -47.95 -3.12
N LEU A 16 10.23 -47.84 -1.92
CA LEU A 16 9.04 -47.03 -1.64
C LEU A 16 9.43 -45.55 -1.73
N GLY A 17 9.27 -44.97 -2.93
CA GLY A 17 9.25 -43.53 -3.11
C GLY A 17 8.02 -42.95 -2.43
N LEU A 18 8.21 -42.44 -1.21
CA LEU A 18 7.26 -41.55 -0.54
C LEU A 18 7.29 -40.18 -1.25
N SER A 19 6.62 -40.08 -2.39
CA SER A 19 6.13 -38.80 -2.89
C SER A 19 5.00 -38.35 -1.96
N ALA A 20 5.36 -37.59 -0.92
CA ALA A 20 4.36 -36.87 -0.15
C ALA A 20 3.58 -35.95 -1.10
N PRO A 21 2.24 -35.98 -1.10
CA PRO A 21 1.47 -35.06 -1.90
C PRO A 21 1.69 -33.64 -1.34
N VAL A 22 2.15 -32.74 -2.21
CA VAL A 22 2.24 -31.30 -1.90
C VAL A 22 0.80 -30.76 -1.86
N ALA A 23 0.17 -30.88 -0.69
CA ALA A 23 -1.10 -30.24 -0.41
C ALA A 23 -0.83 -28.80 0.07
N ARG A 24 -0.74 -27.85 -0.86
CA ARG A 24 -0.75 -26.40 -0.54
C ARG A 24 -1.74 -25.59 -1.38
N ALA A 25 -2.31 -26.16 -2.45
CA ALA A 25 -3.34 -25.50 -3.27
C ALA A 25 -4.66 -25.29 -2.51
N ALA A 26 -4.92 -26.11 -1.48
CA ALA A 26 -6.17 -26.14 -0.73
C ALA A 26 -6.37 -24.94 0.25
N ASP A 27 -5.45 -23.97 0.27
CA ASP A 27 -5.44 -22.94 1.32
C ASP A 27 -6.35 -21.73 1.07
N ILE A 28 -6.96 -21.54 -0.11
CA ILE A 28 -7.81 -20.36 -0.38
C ILE A 28 -9.20 -20.71 -0.90
N ASP A 29 -9.43 -21.93 -1.38
CA ASP A 29 -10.65 -22.32 -2.09
C ASP A 29 -11.95 -22.08 -1.29
N ASP A 30 -11.93 -22.38 0.01
CA ASP A 30 -13.04 -22.15 0.95
C ASP A 30 -13.31 -20.65 1.22
N LEU A 31 -12.34 -19.77 0.94
CA LEU A 31 -12.45 -18.32 1.05
C LEU A 31 -13.06 -17.70 -0.21
N ILE A 32 -12.84 -18.30 -1.39
CA ILE A 32 -13.27 -17.76 -2.68
C ILE A 32 -14.78 -17.47 -2.69
N GLN A 33 -15.59 -18.38 -2.14
CA GLN A 33 -17.04 -18.22 -2.06
C GLN A 33 -17.47 -16.95 -1.30
N TRP A 34 -16.62 -16.43 -0.41
CA TRP A 34 -16.91 -15.26 0.41
C TRP A 34 -16.34 -13.96 -0.16
N ILE A 35 -15.61 -14.02 -1.28
CA ILE A 35 -15.13 -12.82 -1.97
C ILE A 35 -16.33 -12.16 -2.66
N PRO A 36 -16.62 -10.87 -2.39
CA PRO A 36 -17.68 -10.16 -3.10
C PRO A 36 -17.40 -10.11 -4.60
N THR A 37 -18.44 -10.36 -5.41
CA THR A 37 -18.36 -10.29 -6.87
C THR A 37 -18.07 -8.89 -7.40
N SER A 38 -18.32 -7.85 -6.60
CA SER A 38 -18.02 -6.45 -6.94
C SER A 38 -16.57 -6.05 -6.68
N ALA A 39 -15.76 -6.91 -6.06
CA ALA A 39 -14.35 -6.59 -5.80
C ALA A 39 -13.54 -6.69 -7.08
N ASN A 40 -12.84 -5.61 -7.45
CA ASN A 40 -11.85 -5.60 -8.53
C ASN A 40 -10.41 -5.60 -8.00
N SER A 41 -10.20 -5.73 -6.69
CA SER A 41 -8.88 -5.88 -6.07
C SER A 41 -8.89 -6.84 -4.90
N LEU A 42 -7.84 -7.66 -4.83
CA LEU A 42 -7.57 -8.59 -3.73
C LEU A 42 -6.18 -8.35 -3.17
N ALA A 43 -6.03 -8.48 -1.85
CA ALA A 43 -4.73 -8.54 -1.20
C ALA A 43 -4.69 -9.72 -0.22
N ILE A 44 -3.63 -10.51 -0.27
CA ILE A 44 -3.44 -11.72 0.52
C ILE A 44 -2.19 -11.55 1.36
N VAL A 45 -2.31 -11.93 2.62
CA VAL A 45 -1.18 -12.05 3.53
C VAL A 45 -1.23 -13.42 4.19
N ARG A 46 -0.29 -14.30 3.82
CA ARG A 46 -0.03 -15.58 4.50
C ARG A 46 0.77 -15.30 5.76
N MET A 47 0.08 -14.79 6.77
CA MET A 47 0.67 -14.29 8.01
C MET A 47 1.56 -15.32 8.71
N LYS A 48 1.12 -16.58 8.78
CA LYS A 48 1.89 -17.65 9.40
C LYS A 48 3.23 -17.86 8.70
N ASP A 49 3.21 -18.01 7.38
CA ASP A 49 4.41 -18.23 6.58
C ASP A 49 5.34 -17.00 6.63
N LEU A 50 4.77 -15.80 6.62
CA LEU A 50 5.53 -14.56 6.73
C LEU A 50 6.27 -14.45 8.07
N LEU A 51 5.57 -14.66 9.18
CA LEU A 51 6.15 -14.58 10.53
C LEU A 51 7.16 -15.71 10.80
N GLN A 52 6.99 -16.86 10.15
CA GLN A 52 7.85 -18.04 10.32
C GLN A 52 8.98 -18.11 9.30
N SER A 53 9.03 -17.22 8.31
CA SER A 53 10.13 -17.14 7.34
C SER A 53 11.50 -16.98 8.02
N PRO A 54 12.60 -17.42 7.41
CA PRO A 54 13.94 -17.24 7.96
C PRO A 54 14.24 -15.77 8.34
N HIS A 55 13.89 -14.83 7.45
CA HIS A 55 14.04 -13.39 7.71
C HIS A 55 13.12 -12.91 8.82
N GLY A 56 11.85 -13.33 8.85
CA GLY A 56 10.90 -12.96 9.90
C GLY A 56 11.30 -13.43 11.30
N ARG A 57 11.91 -14.62 11.41
CA ARG A 57 12.51 -15.12 12.66
C ARG A 57 13.72 -14.29 13.08
N LYS A 58 14.62 -13.99 12.13
CA LYS A 58 15.81 -13.15 12.37
C LYS A 58 15.41 -11.76 12.89
N GLN A 59 14.37 -11.18 12.32
CA GLN A 59 13.84 -9.86 12.68
C GLN A 59 12.81 -9.89 13.83
N LYS A 60 12.52 -11.06 14.41
CA LYS A 60 11.58 -11.23 15.53
C LYS A 60 10.18 -10.66 15.25
N TRP A 61 9.68 -10.74 14.01
CA TRP A 61 8.39 -10.17 13.62
C TRP A 61 7.20 -10.72 14.41
N THR A 62 7.27 -11.96 14.92
CA THR A 62 6.23 -12.51 15.80
C THR A 62 6.10 -11.69 17.09
N THR A 63 7.22 -11.26 17.67
CA THR A 63 7.22 -10.43 18.88
C THR A 63 6.71 -9.03 18.56
N GLU A 64 7.19 -8.43 17.47
CA GLU A 64 6.72 -7.11 17.02
C GLU A 64 5.20 -7.09 16.76
N HIS A 65 4.66 -8.13 16.12
CA HIS A 65 3.22 -8.25 15.87
C HIS A 65 2.41 -8.35 17.17
N LYS A 66 2.89 -9.12 18.15
CA LYS A 66 2.25 -9.23 19.48
C LYS A 66 2.22 -7.88 20.20
N GLU A 67 3.33 -7.15 20.19
CA GLU A 67 3.42 -5.82 20.79
C GLU A 67 2.55 -4.79 20.07
N ALA A 68 2.53 -4.80 18.74
CA ALA A 68 1.69 -3.91 17.94
C ALA A 68 0.20 -4.19 18.18
N TYR A 69 -0.20 -5.45 18.28
CA TYR A 69 -1.59 -5.82 18.55
C TYR A 69 -2.03 -5.43 19.97
N ALA A 70 -1.15 -5.66 20.96
CA ALA A 70 -1.39 -5.29 22.35
C ALA A 70 -1.52 -3.77 22.53
N SER A 71 -0.73 -2.98 21.80
CA SER A 71 -0.81 -1.51 21.79
C SER A 71 -1.94 -0.95 20.91
N GLY A 72 -2.67 -1.81 20.19
CA GLY A 72 -3.75 -1.38 19.30
C GLY A 72 -3.29 -0.79 17.96
N LEU A 73 -1.99 -0.79 17.67
CA LEU A 73 -1.40 -0.30 16.42
C LEU A 73 -1.78 -1.14 15.19
N VAL A 74 -2.22 -2.38 15.40
CA VAL A 74 -2.77 -3.24 14.34
C VAL A 74 -4.11 -3.83 14.78
N SER A 75 -5.05 -3.91 13.84
CA SER A 75 -6.37 -4.50 14.03
C SER A 75 -6.39 -6.01 13.84
N THR A 76 -5.45 -6.56 13.06
CA THR A 76 -5.36 -8.00 12.76
C THR A 76 -5.18 -8.83 14.05
N PRO A 77 -6.12 -9.75 14.38
CA PRO A 77 -6.01 -10.60 15.56
C PRO A 77 -4.76 -11.47 15.61
N LEU A 78 -4.32 -11.81 16.83
CA LEU A 78 -3.34 -12.87 17.03
C LEU A 78 -3.95 -14.22 16.61
N GLY A 79 -3.14 -15.11 16.03
CA GLY A 79 -3.61 -16.43 15.57
C GLY A 79 -4.25 -16.42 14.18
N VAL A 80 -4.22 -15.30 13.45
CA VAL A 80 -4.52 -15.28 12.01
C VAL A 80 -3.39 -15.95 11.25
N ASP A 81 -3.70 -16.99 10.48
CA ASP A 81 -2.75 -17.70 9.63
C ASP A 81 -2.71 -17.12 8.21
N LEU A 82 -3.88 -16.71 7.71
CA LEU A 82 -4.10 -16.15 6.38
C LEU A 82 -5.13 -15.03 6.46
N ALA A 83 -4.86 -13.91 5.78
CA ALA A 83 -5.81 -12.83 5.57
C ALA A 83 -6.00 -12.60 4.07
N VAL A 84 -7.26 -12.49 3.62
CA VAL A 84 -7.63 -12.14 2.25
C VAL A 84 -8.53 -10.92 2.31
N ARG A 85 -8.04 -9.79 1.82
CA ARG A 85 -8.77 -8.53 1.72
C ARG A 85 -9.31 -8.38 0.30
N ALA A 86 -10.59 -8.02 0.19
CA ALA A 86 -11.26 -7.70 -1.06
C ALA A 86 -11.81 -6.27 -0.99
N THR A 87 -11.58 -5.49 -2.04
CA THR A 87 -12.05 -4.10 -2.12
C THR A 87 -12.37 -3.75 -3.56
N GLU A 88 -13.19 -2.70 -3.71
CA GLU A 88 -13.37 -2.03 -4.99
C GLU A 88 -12.43 -0.81 -5.05
N VAL A 89 -11.53 -0.80 -6.02
CA VAL A 89 -10.68 0.33 -6.37
C VAL A 89 -11.41 1.13 -7.42
N ARG A 90 -11.83 2.34 -7.05
CA ARG A 90 -12.50 3.30 -7.93
C ARG A 90 -11.52 4.41 -8.33
N THR A 91 -11.78 5.05 -9.47
CA THR A 91 -11.08 6.27 -9.87
C THR A 91 -11.39 7.41 -8.88
N ALA A 92 -10.48 8.38 -8.77
CA ALA A 92 -10.52 9.41 -7.73
C ALA A 92 -11.85 10.19 -7.70
N GLY A 93 -12.42 10.37 -6.50
CA GLY A 93 -13.63 11.18 -6.26
C GLY A 93 -14.88 10.40 -5.82
N ALA A 94 -14.84 9.07 -5.79
CA ALA A 94 -15.94 8.25 -5.27
C ALA A 94 -15.82 8.00 -3.75
N ASP A 95 -16.95 7.90 -3.05
CA ASP A 95 -17.03 7.49 -1.65
C ASP A 95 -16.21 6.20 -1.39
N GLN A 96 -15.61 6.07 -0.20
CA GLN A 96 -14.85 4.88 0.19
C GLN A 96 -15.69 3.62 0.01
N ALA A 97 -15.27 2.76 -0.92
CA ALA A 97 -15.90 1.47 -1.12
C ALA A 97 -15.72 0.58 0.12
N ALA A 98 -16.70 -0.29 0.36
CA ALA A 98 -16.60 -1.25 1.45
C ALA A 98 -15.39 -2.18 1.22
N THR A 99 -14.60 -2.35 2.28
CA THR A 99 -13.52 -3.32 2.34
C THR A 99 -14.01 -4.55 3.11
N TYR A 100 -13.80 -5.72 2.52
CA TYR A 100 -14.12 -7.01 3.11
C TYR A 100 -12.81 -7.72 3.42
N THR A 101 -12.67 -8.31 4.61
CA THR A 101 -11.49 -9.13 4.93
C THR A 101 -11.90 -10.47 5.49
N LEU A 102 -11.36 -11.52 4.90
CA LEU A 102 -11.50 -12.90 5.35
C LEU A 102 -10.24 -13.29 6.10
N TYR A 103 -10.41 -13.99 7.20
CA TYR A 103 -9.30 -14.50 8.00
C TYR A 103 -9.49 -15.99 8.25
N ARG A 104 -8.46 -16.78 7.91
CA ARG A 104 -8.30 -18.11 8.50
C ARG A 104 -7.50 -17.98 9.78
N THR A 105 -7.98 -18.61 10.83
CA THR A 105 -7.40 -18.52 12.18
C THR A 105 -7.05 -19.89 12.73
N SER A 106 -6.00 -19.96 13.54
CA SER A 106 -5.65 -21.16 14.32
C SER A 106 -6.50 -21.32 15.59
N LEU A 107 -7.31 -20.31 15.93
CA LEU A 107 -8.20 -20.30 17.09
C LEU A 107 -9.66 -20.44 16.69
N ASN A 108 -10.41 -21.29 17.40
CA ASN A 108 -11.87 -21.33 17.33
C ASN A 108 -12.49 -20.14 18.08
N ASP A 109 -13.71 -19.77 17.70
CA ASP A 109 -14.52 -18.73 18.34
C ASP A 109 -13.82 -17.36 18.47
N MET A 110 -12.93 -17.01 17.53
CA MET A 110 -12.18 -15.75 17.54
C MET A 110 -13.10 -14.52 17.69
N VAL A 111 -14.28 -14.54 17.07
CA VAL A 111 -15.26 -13.45 17.17
C VAL A 111 -15.75 -13.25 18.61
N ARG A 112 -15.98 -14.34 19.35
CA ARG A 112 -16.35 -14.27 20.78
C ARG A 112 -15.18 -13.78 21.64
N GLN A 113 -13.96 -14.19 21.31
CA GLN A 113 -12.76 -13.71 22.00
C GLN A 113 -12.57 -12.19 21.79
N ILE A 114 -12.80 -11.69 20.57
CA ILE A 114 -12.81 -10.25 20.27
C ILE A 114 -13.88 -9.55 21.11
N ALA A 115 -15.11 -10.10 21.15
CA ALA A 115 -16.20 -9.54 21.95
C ALA A 115 -15.85 -9.44 23.44
N HIS A 116 -15.27 -10.51 24.00
CA HIS A 116 -14.85 -10.56 25.40
C HIS A 116 -13.74 -9.55 25.70
N ARG A 117 -12.70 -9.50 24.84
CA ARG A 117 -11.56 -8.58 24.98
C ARG A 117 -12.01 -7.12 24.90
N ASP A 118 -12.81 -6.79 23.89
CA ASP A 118 -13.29 -5.41 23.67
C ASP A 118 -14.40 -5.03 24.68
N LYS A 119 -14.93 -6.02 25.42
CA LYS A 119 -16.11 -5.90 26.29
C LYS A 119 -17.31 -5.33 25.55
N VAL A 120 -17.57 -5.86 24.35
CA VAL A 120 -18.70 -5.50 23.50
C VAL A 120 -19.68 -6.66 23.40
N THR A 121 -20.94 -6.35 23.14
CA THR A 121 -22.00 -7.34 23.02
C THR A 121 -21.91 -8.09 21.70
N ILE A 122 -22.20 -9.39 21.74
CA ILE A 122 -22.34 -10.22 20.55
C ILE A 122 -23.68 -9.89 19.86
N ASP A 123 -23.65 -9.67 18.54
CA ASP A 123 -24.81 -9.55 17.66
C ASP A 123 -25.02 -10.86 16.88
N ARG A 124 -26.18 -10.96 16.21
CA ARG A 124 -26.45 -11.95 15.16
C ARG A 124 -26.83 -11.24 13.87
N VAL A 125 -26.15 -11.60 12.77
CA VAL A 125 -26.48 -11.13 11.42
C VAL A 125 -26.64 -12.34 10.52
N ASN A 126 -27.84 -12.51 9.95
CA ASN A 126 -28.21 -13.71 9.18
C ASN A 126 -27.88 -15.01 9.94
N GLU A 127 -28.29 -15.10 11.22
CA GLU A 127 -27.99 -16.21 12.14
C GLU A 127 -26.51 -16.46 12.51
N LEU A 128 -25.58 -15.75 11.89
CA LEU A 128 -24.16 -15.84 12.21
C LEU A 128 -23.79 -14.95 13.40
N VAL A 129 -22.90 -15.45 14.25
CA VAL A 129 -22.32 -14.71 15.38
C VAL A 129 -21.47 -13.57 14.84
N ALA A 130 -21.78 -12.35 15.24
CA ALA A 130 -21.08 -11.16 14.78
C ALA A 130 -20.76 -10.21 15.94
N VAL A 131 -19.79 -9.33 15.76
CA VAL A 131 -19.43 -8.31 16.74
C VAL A 131 -18.94 -7.05 16.05
N ARG A 132 -19.47 -5.90 16.47
CA ARG A 132 -18.91 -4.60 16.09
C ARG A 132 -17.72 -4.30 16.99
N SER A 133 -16.50 -4.32 16.44
CA SER A 133 -15.30 -4.02 17.22
C SER A 133 -15.18 -2.51 17.46
N LEU A 134 -14.67 -2.16 18.64
CA LEU A 134 -14.27 -0.77 18.96
C LEU A 134 -13.13 -0.27 18.08
N ARG A 135 -12.43 -1.18 17.38
CA ARG A 135 -11.32 -0.86 16.48
C ARG A 135 -11.75 -0.56 15.05
N GLY A 136 -13.04 -0.48 14.77
CA GLY A 136 -13.58 -0.06 13.47
C GLY A 136 -14.33 -1.14 12.70
N PRO A 137 -13.81 -2.38 12.49
CA PRO A 137 -14.49 -3.39 11.69
C PRO A 137 -15.69 -4.03 12.37
N TYR A 138 -16.64 -4.49 11.55
CA TYR A 138 -17.69 -5.43 11.97
C TYR A 138 -17.22 -6.85 11.65
N PHE A 139 -16.95 -7.68 12.65
CA PHE A 139 -16.51 -9.07 12.49
C PHE A 139 -17.68 -10.05 12.50
N VAL A 140 -17.57 -11.15 11.76
CA VAL A 140 -18.57 -12.23 11.69
C VAL A 140 -17.88 -13.61 11.65
N GLN A 141 -18.45 -14.59 12.34
CA GLN A 141 -17.98 -15.98 12.28
C GLN A 141 -18.66 -16.67 11.10
N LEU A 142 -17.90 -17.06 10.07
CA LEU A 142 -18.44 -17.66 8.85
C LEU A 142 -18.48 -19.19 8.94
N ALA A 143 -17.42 -19.79 9.49
CA ALA A 143 -17.30 -21.22 9.78
C ALA A 143 -16.28 -21.44 10.92
N PRO A 144 -16.10 -22.66 11.47
CA PRO A 144 -15.00 -22.92 12.40
C PRO A 144 -13.67 -22.46 11.80
N MET A 145 -12.84 -21.76 12.58
CA MET A 145 -11.54 -21.22 12.14
C MET A 145 -11.60 -20.22 10.96
N LEU A 146 -12.79 -19.78 10.55
CA LEU A 146 -12.99 -18.83 9.46
C LEU A 146 -13.89 -17.68 9.89
N MET A 147 -13.35 -16.46 9.82
CA MET A 147 -14.08 -15.24 10.15
C MET A 147 -13.96 -14.20 9.05
N GLY A 148 -14.97 -13.35 8.96
CA GLY A 148 -15.03 -12.21 8.06
C GLY A 148 -14.99 -10.89 8.83
N SER A 149 -14.64 -9.81 8.14
CA SER A 149 -14.83 -8.45 8.60
C SER A 149 -15.24 -7.51 7.48
N VAL A 150 -15.99 -6.47 7.82
CA VAL A 150 -16.39 -5.40 6.90
C VAL A 150 -16.02 -4.04 7.48
N LEU A 151 -15.53 -3.16 6.60
CA LEU A 151 -15.33 -1.74 6.84
C LEU A 151 -15.99 -0.93 5.70
N PRO A 152 -16.68 0.20 5.99
CA PRO A 152 -17.00 0.71 7.34
C PRO A 152 -17.92 -0.24 8.12
N SER A 153 -18.05 0.00 9.44
CA SER A 153 -18.82 -0.84 10.38
C SER A 153 -20.35 -0.74 10.15
N ASP A 154 -20.83 -1.20 9.00
CA ASP A 154 -22.22 -1.13 8.59
C ASP A 154 -22.88 -2.53 8.59
N ARG A 155 -23.93 -2.66 9.40
CA ARG A 155 -24.67 -3.93 9.56
C ARG A 155 -25.45 -4.33 8.30
N GLN A 156 -25.95 -3.36 7.54
CA GLN A 156 -26.66 -3.61 6.28
C GLN A 156 -25.69 -4.08 5.19
N VAL A 157 -24.50 -3.47 5.09
CA VAL A 157 -23.43 -3.93 4.19
C VAL A 157 -23.02 -5.37 4.53
N LEU A 158 -22.78 -5.67 5.81
CA LEU A 158 -22.50 -7.04 6.28
C LEU A 158 -23.63 -8.01 5.91
N SER A 159 -24.89 -7.66 6.18
CA SER A 159 -26.03 -8.53 5.85
C SER A 159 -26.17 -8.79 4.35
N ARG A 160 -25.93 -7.78 3.50
CA ARG A 160 -25.96 -7.91 2.03
C ARG A 160 -24.84 -8.83 1.54
N TRP A 161 -23.61 -8.63 2.04
CA TRP A 161 -22.47 -9.47 1.68
C TRP A 161 -22.69 -10.94 2.04
N LEU A 162 -23.16 -11.22 3.26
CA LEU A 162 -23.45 -12.59 3.68
C LEU A 162 -24.53 -13.25 2.80
N LYS A 163 -25.54 -12.49 2.36
CA LYS A 163 -26.57 -12.99 1.44
C LYS A 163 -26.04 -13.21 0.03
N SER A 164 -25.19 -12.32 -0.51
CA SER A 164 -24.65 -12.48 -1.85
C SER A 164 -23.70 -13.67 -1.93
N SER A 165 -22.80 -13.81 -0.96
CA SER A 165 -21.82 -14.91 -0.91
C SER A 165 -22.48 -16.29 -0.81
N ALA A 166 -23.62 -16.38 -0.12
CA ALA A 166 -24.38 -17.63 -0.04
C ALA A 166 -25.10 -18.01 -1.34
N ASN A 167 -25.43 -17.05 -2.21
CA ASN A 167 -26.29 -17.27 -3.39
C ASN A 167 -25.54 -17.16 -4.73
N GLN A 168 -24.41 -16.47 -4.77
CA GLN A 168 -23.68 -16.13 -6.00
C GLN A 168 -22.16 -16.14 -5.75
N PRO A 169 -21.54 -17.33 -5.58
CA PRO A 169 -20.10 -17.41 -5.46
C PRO A 169 -19.42 -16.94 -6.76
N PRO A 170 -18.22 -16.32 -6.68
CA PRO A 170 -17.46 -15.97 -7.87
C PRO A 170 -17.17 -17.20 -8.73
N ALA A 171 -17.36 -17.08 -10.05
CA ALA A 171 -16.95 -18.13 -10.98
C ALA A 171 -15.42 -18.24 -11.00
N ALA A 172 -14.88 -19.38 -10.58
CA ALA A 172 -13.44 -19.58 -10.35
C ALA A 172 -12.57 -19.61 -11.62
N GLY A 173 -13.15 -19.80 -12.81
CA GLY A 173 -12.41 -20.10 -14.04
C GLY A 173 -11.83 -18.91 -14.80
N ASP A 174 -12.62 -17.86 -15.02
CA ASP A 174 -12.27 -16.75 -15.93
C ASP A 174 -11.93 -15.44 -15.21
N ASN A 175 -11.96 -15.44 -13.87
CA ASN A 175 -11.72 -14.26 -13.07
C ASN A 175 -10.22 -14.02 -12.87
N PHE A 176 -9.70 -12.90 -13.40
CA PHE A 176 -8.30 -12.49 -13.26
C PHE A 176 -7.82 -12.52 -11.81
N LEU A 177 -8.64 -12.03 -10.86
CA LEU A 177 -8.26 -11.95 -9.45
C LEU A 177 -8.09 -13.33 -8.83
N ILE A 178 -8.96 -14.29 -9.17
CA ILE A 178 -8.85 -15.66 -8.67
C ILE A 178 -7.58 -16.31 -9.21
N GLN A 179 -7.32 -16.19 -10.52
CA GLN A 179 -6.10 -16.71 -11.12
C GLN A 179 -4.84 -16.08 -10.52
N ALA A 180 -4.86 -14.76 -10.27
CA ALA A 180 -3.72 -14.05 -9.69
C ALA A 180 -3.36 -14.53 -8.28
N ILE A 181 -4.31 -15.11 -7.55
CA ILE A 181 -4.09 -15.55 -6.16
C ILE A 181 -3.87 -17.05 -5.98
N THR A 182 -4.30 -17.87 -6.94
CA THR A 182 -4.16 -19.33 -6.91
C THR A 182 -2.86 -19.83 -7.54
N ASN A 183 -2.23 -19.05 -8.42
CA ASN A 183 -1.14 -19.53 -9.28
C ASN A 183 0.25 -19.68 -8.61
N ASP A 184 0.48 -19.14 -7.40
CA ASP A 184 1.78 -19.23 -6.72
C ASP A 184 1.62 -19.35 -5.19
N GLU A 185 1.82 -20.55 -4.67
CA GLU A 185 1.62 -20.89 -3.25
C GLU A 185 2.74 -20.41 -2.32
N HIS A 186 3.85 -19.93 -2.88
CA HIS A 186 5.05 -19.58 -2.12
C HIS A 186 5.16 -18.09 -1.77
N ASP A 187 4.33 -17.24 -2.38
CA ASP A 187 4.33 -15.81 -2.11
C ASP A 187 3.56 -15.50 -0.82
N GLN A 188 4.26 -14.94 0.17
CA GLN A 188 3.68 -14.59 1.46
C GLN A 188 2.71 -13.41 1.34
N ILE A 189 2.94 -12.51 0.38
CA ILE A 189 2.06 -11.39 0.07
C ILE A 189 1.72 -11.41 -1.41
N VAL A 190 0.44 -11.23 -1.73
CA VAL A 190 -0.03 -11.03 -3.11
C VAL A 190 -1.03 -9.88 -3.12
N ILE A 191 -0.87 -8.89 -3.99
CA ILE A 191 -1.86 -7.85 -4.27
C ILE A 191 -2.20 -7.96 -5.75
N ALA A 192 -3.48 -8.08 -6.06
CA ALA A 192 -3.99 -8.14 -7.41
C ALA A 192 -5.03 -7.04 -7.62
N VAL A 193 -4.99 -6.40 -8.78
CA VAL A 193 -5.97 -5.41 -9.23
C VAL A 193 -6.37 -5.78 -10.65
N GLU A 194 -7.67 -6.02 -10.87
CA GLU A 194 -8.24 -6.13 -12.20
C GLU A 194 -8.38 -4.73 -12.78
N THR A 195 -7.83 -4.51 -13.97
CA THR A 195 -7.80 -3.18 -14.61
C THR A 195 -8.50 -3.15 -15.96
N SER A 196 -9.21 -4.23 -16.31
CA SER A 196 -10.07 -4.26 -17.49
C SER A 196 -10.99 -3.03 -17.47
N ASP A 197 -11.03 -2.31 -18.59
CA ASP A 197 -11.87 -1.11 -18.79
C ASP A 197 -11.60 0.08 -17.84
N MET A 198 -10.51 0.06 -17.07
CA MET A 198 -10.12 1.19 -16.20
C MET A 198 -9.36 2.30 -16.92
N LEU A 199 -8.70 1.98 -18.05
CA LEU A 199 -7.82 2.90 -18.77
C LEU A 199 -8.32 3.09 -20.20
N ASP A 200 -8.46 4.34 -20.63
CA ASP A 200 -8.72 4.67 -22.04
C ASP A 200 -7.42 5.06 -22.76
N ALA A 201 -7.34 4.73 -24.05
CA ALA A 201 -6.12 4.93 -24.84
C ALA A 201 -5.77 6.40 -25.05
N GLU A 202 -6.74 7.31 -25.01
CA GLU A 202 -6.50 8.74 -25.22
C GLU A 202 -5.85 9.37 -24.00
N SER A 203 -6.40 9.17 -22.80
CA SER A 203 -5.83 9.62 -21.54
C SER A 203 -4.41 9.08 -21.32
N VAL A 204 -4.19 7.78 -21.63
CA VAL A 204 -2.85 7.19 -21.54
C VAL A 204 -1.90 7.83 -22.55
N ALA A 205 -2.32 8.08 -23.78
CA ALA A 205 -1.48 8.73 -24.79
C ALA A 205 -1.11 10.17 -24.39
N GLN A 206 -2.06 10.92 -23.82
CA GLN A 206 -1.83 12.26 -23.29
C GLN A 206 -0.82 12.23 -22.13
N TRP A 207 -0.96 11.28 -21.19
CA TRP A 207 -0.05 11.11 -20.06
C TRP A 207 1.37 10.70 -20.51
N ILE A 208 1.51 9.79 -21.46
CA ILE A 208 2.83 9.43 -22.03
C ILE A 208 3.45 10.67 -22.70
N SER A 209 2.67 11.43 -23.44
CA SER A 209 3.16 12.59 -24.19
C SER A 209 3.59 13.76 -23.29
N SER A 210 3.05 13.86 -22.08
CA SER A 210 3.45 14.88 -21.10
C SER A 210 4.78 14.58 -20.41
N HIS A 211 5.36 13.38 -20.59
CA HIS A 211 6.57 12.94 -19.89
C HIS A 211 7.73 12.63 -20.84
N PRO A 212 8.81 13.46 -20.86
CA PRO A 212 9.94 13.30 -21.80
C PRO A 212 10.55 11.90 -21.81
N LYS A 213 10.79 11.32 -20.61
CA LYS A 213 11.41 9.99 -20.45
C LYS A 213 10.57 8.83 -21.01
N THR A 214 9.26 9.01 -21.11
CA THR A 214 8.37 7.97 -21.68
C THR A 214 8.15 8.20 -23.18
N ARG A 215 8.07 9.46 -23.61
CA ARG A 215 7.90 9.87 -25.01
C ARG A 215 9.05 9.43 -25.92
N GLU A 216 10.27 9.42 -25.43
CA GLU A 216 11.46 9.04 -26.22
C GLU A 216 11.54 7.54 -26.56
N THR A 217 10.66 6.71 -25.98
CA THR A 217 10.97 5.29 -25.80
C THR A 217 10.02 4.33 -26.48
N SER A 218 8.96 4.83 -27.14
CA SER A 218 7.96 3.96 -27.77
C SER A 218 7.10 4.70 -28.79
N ASN A 219 6.49 3.91 -29.68
CA ASN A 219 5.32 4.36 -30.44
C ASN A 219 4.18 4.63 -29.45
N VAL A 220 3.90 5.91 -29.15
CA VAL A 220 2.90 6.35 -28.17
C VAL A 220 1.55 5.71 -28.42
N SER A 221 1.14 5.56 -29.69
CA SER A 221 -0.14 4.95 -30.06
C SER A 221 -0.19 3.46 -29.76
N GLU A 222 0.90 2.72 -29.99
CA GLU A 222 0.97 1.31 -29.65
C GLU A 222 1.00 1.10 -28.13
N LEU A 223 1.77 1.91 -27.41
CA LEU A 223 1.88 1.78 -25.97
C LEU A 223 0.58 2.15 -25.26
N SER A 224 -0.11 3.21 -25.71
CA SER A 224 -1.40 3.59 -25.15
C SER A 224 -2.50 2.56 -25.41
N ALA A 225 -2.55 1.99 -26.63
CA ALA A 225 -3.47 0.90 -26.93
C ALA A 225 -3.13 -0.39 -26.16
N LEU A 226 -1.86 -0.60 -25.79
CA LEU A 226 -1.46 -1.74 -24.96
C LEU A 226 -1.97 -1.57 -23.52
N PHE A 227 -1.74 -0.40 -22.91
CA PHE A 227 -2.23 -0.07 -21.57
C PHE A 227 -3.75 0.00 -21.47
N ALA A 228 -4.44 0.52 -22.48
CA ALA A 228 -5.92 0.47 -22.54
C ALA A 228 -6.44 -0.98 -22.55
N GLY A 229 -5.65 -1.91 -23.10
CA GLY A 229 -5.94 -3.34 -23.07
C GLY A 229 -5.40 -4.08 -21.84
N MET A 230 -4.98 -3.41 -20.78
CA MET A 230 -4.44 -4.05 -19.57
C MET A 230 -5.55 -4.78 -18.80
N ARG A 231 -5.30 -6.06 -18.50
CA ARG A 231 -6.24 -6.93 -17.77
C ARG A 231 -6.08 -6.83 -16.27
N GLY A 232 -4.84 -6.68 -15.80
CA GLY A 232 -4.60 -6.48 -14.40
C GLY A 232 -3.14 -6.42 -14.02
N ILE A 233 -2.94 -6.08 -12.75
CA ILE A 233 -1.64 -5.90 -12.11
C ILE A 233 -1.58 -6.86 -10.93
N ARG A 234 -0.46 -7.57 -10.79
CA ARG A 234 -0.16 -8.47 -9.68
C ARG A 234 1.18 -8.11 -9.06
N LEU A 235 1.18 -7.67 -7.81
CA LEU A 235 2.37 -7.54 -6.99
C LEU A 235 2.47 -8.75 -6.06
N SER A 236 3.58 -9.47 -6.08
CA SER A 236 3.83 -10.56 -5.14
C SER A 236 5.15 -10.40 -4.42
N VAL A 237 5.18 -10.78 -3.15
CA VAL A 237 6.38 -10.74 -2.32
C VAL A 237 6.66 -12.12 -1.73
N GLN A 238 7.87 -12.60 -1.98
CA GLN A 238 8.43 -13.78 -1.37
C GLN A 238 9.44 -13.37 -0.30
N VAL A 239 9.33 -13.98 0.88
CA VAL A 239 10.18 -13.74 2.05
C VAL A 239 10.82 -15.05 2.47
N THR A 240 12.11 -15.18 2.18
CA THR A 240 12.96 -16.30 2.61
C THR A 240 13.99 -15.76 3.61
N ASP A 241 15.28 -15.96 3.34
CA ASP A 241 16.42 -15.20 3.84
C ASP A 241 16.54 -13.81 3.18
N LYS A 242 15.94 -13.63 2.00
CA LYS A 242 15.84 -12.38 1.25
C LYS A 242 14.37 -12.01 1.03
N ILE A 243 14.11 -10.77 0.66
CA ILE A 243 12.78 -10.30 0.27
C ILE A 243 12.82 -10.00 -1.23
N VAL A 244 12.05 -10.75 -2.01
CA VAL A 244 11.94 -10.58 -3.46
C VAL A 244 10.53 -10.15 -3.80
N SER A 245 10.41 -9.06 -4.56
CA SER A 245 9.14 -8.51 -5.02
C SER A 245 9.04 -8.60 -6.54
N ARG A 246 7.90 -9.06 -7.03
CA ARG A 246 7.58 -9.18 -8.46
C ARG A 246 6.33 -8.37 -8.77
N LEU A 247 6.45 -7.39 -9.66
CA LEU A 247 5.32 -6.63 -10.21
C LEU A 247 5.04 -7.09 -11.63
N GLN A 248 3.93 -7.79 -11.82
CA GLN A 248 3.50 -8.33 -13.11
C GLN A 248 2.32 -7.51 -13.65
N LEU A 249 2.45 -7.03 -14.89
CA LEU A 249 1.37 -6.42 -15.66
C LEU A 249 0.93 -7.41 -16.72
N THR A 250 -0.37 -7.65 -16.83
CA THR A 250 -0.96 -8.58 -17.81
C THR A 250 -1.87 -7.83 -18.76
N PHE A 251 -1.70 -8.07 -20.06
CA PHE A 251 -2.38 -7.38 -21.14
C PHE A 251 -3.28 -8.32 -21.94
N SER A 252 -4.24 -7.76 -22.67
CA SER A 252 -5.14 -8.49 -23.58
C SER A 252 -4.44 -8.95 -24.86
N ARG A 253 -3.27 -8.39 -25.18
CA ARG A 253 -2.47 -8.71 -26.37
C ARG A 253 -1.01 -8.94 -26.01
N PRO A 254 -0.23 -9.64 -26.85
CA PRO A 254 1.21 -9.79 -26.66
C PRO A 254 1.92 -8.44 -26.52
N VAL A 255 2.87 -8.35 -25.58
CA VAL A 255 3.61 -7.11 -25.32
C VAL A 255 4.61 -6.82 -26.44
N GLY A 256 5.28 -7.87 -26.94
CA GLY A 256 6.26 -7.74 -28.01
C GLY A 256 7.41 -6.78 -27.66
N SER A 257 7.80 -5.94 -28.60
CA SER A 257 8.88 -4.95 -28.44
C SER A 257 8.53 -3.77 -27.52
N ASN A 258 7.30 -3.68 -27.01
CA ASN A 258 6.87 -2.59 -26.14
C ASN A 258 7.31 -2.74 -24.67
N ALA A 259 7.93 -3.86 -24.29
CA ALA A 259 8.32 -4.12 -22.90
C ALA A 259 9.19 -3.01 -22.25
N PRO A 260 10.20 -2.43 -22.93
CA PRO A 260 10.96 -1.31 -22.37
C PRO A 260 10.11 -0.04 -22.16
N GLY A 261 9.12 0.18 -23.02
CA GLY A 261 8.16 1.28 -22.87
C GLY A 261 7.23 1.08 -21.69
N VAL A 262 6.74 -0.15 -21.50
CA VAL A 262 5.90 -0.53 -20.36
C VAL A 262 6.66 -0.31 -19.05
N GLU A 263 7.90 -0.80 -18.95
CA GLU A 263 8.76 -0.61 -17.78
C GLU A 263 8.92 0.87 -17.44
N LYS A 264 9.29 1.71 -18.42
CA LYS A 264 9.49 3.14 -18.17
C LYS A 264 8.22 3.85 -17.74
N CYS A 265 7.08 3.50 -18.34
CA CYS A 265 5.79 4.08 -17.95
C CYS A 265 5.40 3.68 -16.53
N ILE A 266 5.53 2.41 -16.14
CA ILE A 266 5.12 2.00 -14.80
C ILE A 266 6.05 2.56 -13.72
N LEU A 267 7.37 2.64 -13.98
CA LEU A 267 8.31 3.26 -13.04
C LEU A 267 8.05 4.76 -12.88
N MET A 268 7.73 5.46 -13.97
CA MET A 268 7.32 6.87 -13.91
C MET A 268 6.02 7.03 -13.12
N TRP A 269 5.01 6.22 -13.41
CA TRP A 269 3.73 6.26 -12.70
C TRP A 269 3.89 6.01 -11.20
N LEU A 270 4.72 5.04 -10.80
CA LEU A 270 5.03 4.78 -9.40
C LEU A 270 5.72 5.98 -8.73
N ALA A 271 6.60 6.68 -9.44
CA ALA A 271 7.25 7.89 -8.95
C ALA A 271 6.25 9.03 -8.72
N GLU A 272 5.37 9.29 -9.69
CA GLU A 272 4.32 10.32 -9.57
C GLU A 272 3.32 10.00 -8.45
N ALA A 273 2.95 8.73 -8.31
CA ALA A 273 2.07 8.27 -7.25
C ALA A 273 2.73 8.34 -5.84
N GLY A 274 4.02 8.64 -5.74
CA GLY A 274 4.79 8.55 -4.49
C GLY A 274 4.99 7.12 -4.00
N ALA A 275 4.67 6.13 -4.84
CA ALA A 275 4.72 4.70 -4.54
C ALA A 275 6.06 4.06 -4.95
N ARG A 276 7.03 4.86 -5.42
CA ARG A 276 8.36 4.39 -5.80
C ARG A 276 9.09 3.76 -4.61
N ILE A 277 9.62 2.57 -4.88
CA ILE A 277 10.53 1.83 -4.02
C ILE A 277 11.88 1.92 -4.71
N ASP A 278 12.90 2.41 -4.00
CA ASP A 278 14.19 2.83 -4.59
C ASP A 278 14.88 1.66 -5.32
N GLN A 279 14.64 0.42 -4.87
CA GLN A 279 15.15 -0.78 -5.52
C GLN A 279 14.53 -1.07 -6.91
N PHE A 280 13.40 -0.44 -7.27
CA PHE A 280 12.80 -0.50 -8.62
C PHE A 280 13.46 0.42 -9.64
N ASP A 281 14.58 1.06 -9.32
CA ASP A 281 15.30 1.90 -10.28
C ASP A 281 15.97 1.10 -11.41
N SER A 282 16.29 -0.16 -11.14
CA SER A 282 16.90 -1.10 -12.09
C SER A 282 16.32 -2.50 -11.90
N PRO A 283 15.04 -2.73 -12.23
CA PRO A 283 14.41 -4.03 -12.05
C PRO A 283 14.94 -5.04 -13.08
N GLU A 284 14.91 -6.32 -12.73
CA GLU A 284 15.04 -7.38 -13.72
C GLU A 284 13.71 -7.53 -14.47
N THR A 285 13.68 -7.10 -15.73
CA THR A 285 12.47 -7.12 -16.55
C THR A 285 12.40 -8.34 -17.43
N THR A 286 11.35 -9.14 -17.27
CA THR A 286 11.06 -10.29 -18.12
C THR A 286 9.74 -10.13 -18.84
N THR A 287 9.63 -10.68 -20.05
CA THR A 287 8.40 -10.66 -20.85
C THR A 287 8.02 -12.08 -21.22
N LYS A 288 6.77 -12.46 -20.97
CA LYS A 288 6.23 -13.77 -21.32
C LYS A 288 4.85 -13.60 -21.96
N GLY A 289 4.78 -13.74 -23.28
CA GLY A 289 3.53 -13.59 -24.03
C GLY A 289 2.90 -12.20 -23.86
N ASN A 290 1.82 -12.14 -23.09
CA ASN A 290 1.04 -10.96 -22.80
C ASN A 290 1.35 -10.32 -21.43
N SER A 291 2.43 -10.72 -20.75
CA SER A 291 2.81 -10.14 -19.46
C SER A 291 4.23 -9.56 -19.46
N VAL A 292 4.41 -8.48 -18.72
CA VAL A 292 5.71 -7.93 -18.30
C VAL A 292 5.84 -8.12 -16.79
N THR A 293 6.98 -8.64 -16.32
CA THR A 293 7.28 -8.78 -14.89
C THR A 293 8.54 -8.01 -14.55
N LEU A 294 8.45 -7.16 -13.52
CA LEU A 294 9.55 -6.43 -12.93
C LEU A 294 9.90 -7.11 -11.60
N GLU A 295 11.09 -7.69 -11.50
CA GLU A 295 11.58 -8.35 -10.29
C GLU A 295 12.68 -7.54 -9.62
N VAL A 296 12.58 -7.40 -8.29
CA VAL A 296 13.59 -6.73 -7.47
C VAL A 296 13.77 -7.42 -6.13
N GLN A 297 15.00 -7.45 -5.64
CA GLN A 297 15.26 -7.70 -4.23
C GLN A 297 15.05 -6.40 -3.45
N ILE A 298 14.17 -6.41 -2.45
CA ILE A 298 13.89 -5.26 -1.60
C ILE A 298 14.45 -5.46 -0.20
N ASP A 299 14.61 -4.36 0.53
CA ASP A 299 14.97 -4.38 1.94
C ASP A 299 13.73 -4.30 2.85
N ASP A 300 13.97 -4.24 4.16
CA ASP A 300 12.92 -4.11 5.17
C ASP A 300 12.09 -2.82 4.99
N GLU A 301 12.67 -1.76 4.42
CA GLU A 301 11.96 -0.50 4.18
C GLU A 301 10.99 -0.63 3.02
N GLY A 302 11.47 -1.11 1.86
CA GLY A 302 10.63 -1.43 0.71
C GLY A 302 9.51 -2.42 1.07
N PHE A 303 9.82 -3.42 1.91
CA PHE A 303 8.84 -4.38 2.38
C PHE A 303 7.74 -3.73 3.25
N ARG A 304 8.12 -2.87 4.21
CA ARG A 304 7.16 -2.12 5.02
C ARG A 304 6.30 -1.19 4.17
N ARG A 305 6.84 -0.62 3.09
CA ARG A 305 6.07 0.18 2.11
C ARG A 305 4.98 -0.68 1.45
N ILE A 306 5.31 -1.88 0.97
CA ILE A 306 4.33 -2.80 0.36
C ILE A 306 3.24 -3.19 1.36
N ILE A 307 3.60 -3.57 2.60
CA ILE A 307 2.62 -3.92 3.64
C ILE A 307 1.65 -2.77 3.88
N SER A 308 2.10 -1.51 3.83
CA SER A 308 1.26 -0.35 4.10
C SER A 308 0.10 -0.20 3.11
N LEU A 309 0.23 -0.72 1.88
CA LEU A 309 -0.84 -0.73 0.87
C LEU A 309 -1.99 -1.67 1.23
N ILE A 310 -1.69 -2.71 2.01
CA ILE A 310 -2.65 -3.76 2.37
C ILE A 310 -3.39 -3.41 3.67
N GLN A 311 -2.78 -2.58 4.51
CA GLN A 311 -3.36 -2.20 5.80
C GLN A 311 -4.69 -1.48 5.57
N THR A 312 -5.75 -2.00 6.19
CA THR A 312 -7.06 -1.36 6.15
C THR A 312 -6.99 -0.08 6.99
N PRO A 313 -7.45 1.07 6.46
CA PRO A 313 -7.76 2.21 7.31
C PRO A 313 -8.72 1.70 8.39
N HIS A 314 -8.43 1.92 9.68
CA HIS A 314 -9.53 1.71 10.63
C HIS A 314 -10.59 2.79 10.34
N ALA A 315 -11.86 2.45 10.54
CA ALA A 315 -12.95 3.40 10.30
C ALA A 315 -12.69 4.70 11.08
N ASP A 316 -12.99 5.84 10.46
CA ASP A 316 -13.06 7.12 11.17
C ASP A 316 -14.04 6.96 12.33
N VAL A 317 -13.49 7.03 13.55
CA VAL A 317 -14.28 6.94 14.79
C VAL A 317 -15.23 8.13 14.94
N SER A 318 -15.06 9.17 14.11
CA SER A 318 -15.91 10.36 13.98
C SER A 318 -17.40 10.04 13.75
N HIS A 319 -17.72 8.87 13.18
CA HIS A 319 -19.11 8.40 12.99
C HIS A 319 -19.50 7.21 13.88
N ALA A 320 -18.62 6.75 14.79
CA ALA A 320 -18.98 5.81 15.84
C ALA A 320 -19.57 6.53 17.07
N ASN A 321 -20.32 7.60 16.87
CA ASN A 321 -21.15 8.22 17.90
C ASN A 321 -22.33 7.29 18.20
N SER A 322 -22.24 6.55 19.31
CA SER A 322 -23.32 6.39 20.30
C SER A 322 -23.00 5.38 21.40
N ASN A 323 -22.08 4.41 21.20
CA ASN A 323 -21.90 3.32 22.18
C ASN A 323 -20.47 3.16 22.74
N GLY A 324 -19.47 3.87 22.20
CA GLY A 324 -18.07 3.81 22.68
C GLY A 324 -17.66 4.93 23.65
N SER A 325 -18.40 6.04 23.63
CA SER A 325 -18.14 7.27 24.42
C SER A 325 -18.61 7.20 25.87
N ASP A 326 -19.47 6.23 26.21
CA ASP A 326 -19.97 6.04 27.58
C ASP A 326 -19.00 5.31 28.50
N ARG A 327 -17.83 4.92 27.98
CA ARG A 327 -16.82 4.27 28.80
C ARG A 327 -16.04 5.35 29.56
N PRO A 328 -16.04 5.33 30.90
CA PRO A 328 -15.31 6.33 31.67
C PRO A 328 -13.83 6.30 31.28
N ALA A 329 -13.24 7.48 31.16
CA ALA A 329 -11.84 7.62 30.76
C ALA A 329 -10.92 6.90 31.76
N ASP A 330 -10.04 6.06 31.23
CA ASP A 330 -9.10 5.24 31.99
C ASP A 330 -7.67 5.68 31.67
N GLY A 331 -6.85 5.87 32.71
CA GLY A 331 -5.46 6.26 32.57
C GLY A 331 -4.64 5.22 31.79
N ILE A 332 -4.95 3.92 31.93
CA ILE A 332 -4.21 2.87 31.20
C ILE A 332 -4.52 2.90 29.71
N ALA A 333 -5.80 2.93 29.34
CA ALA A 333 -6.22 3.07 27.94
C ALA A 333 -5.66 4.35 27.30
N SER A 334 -5.70 5.45 28.03
CA SER A 334 -5.12 6.74 27.62
C SER A 334 -3.62 6.63 27.39
N ARG A 335 -2.87 6.00 28.31
CA ARG A 335 -1.43 5.79 28.15
C ARG A 335 -1.10 4.95 26.92
N THR A 336 -1.84 3.87 26.69
CA THR A 336 -1.64 3.02 25.51
C THR A 336 -1.87 3.80 24.21
N TYR A 337 -2.93 4.61 24.17
CA TYR A 337 -3.22 5.49 23.03
C TYR A 337 -2.08 6.51 22.80
N PHE A 338 -1.65 7.23 23.84
CA PHE A 338 -0.53 8.19 23.75
C PHE A 338 0.75 7.53 23.20
N GLN A 339 1.10 6.35 23.70
CA GLN A 339 2.28 5.61 23.24
C GLN A 339 2.16 5.16 21.79
N ALA A 340 0.96 4.76 21.36
CA ALA A 340 0.70 4.38 19.97
C ALA A 340 0.88 5.56 19.01
N VAL A 341 0.28 6.73 19.32
CA VAL A 341 0.43 7.95 18.53
C VAL A 341 1.90 8.35 18.43
N ASN A 342 2.62 8.41 19.56
CA ASN A 342 4.03 8.78 19.55
C ASN A 342 4.90 7.81 18.77
N LYS A 343 4.65 6.49 18.87
CA LYS A 343 5.39 5.50 18.09
C LYS A 343 5.17 5.70 16.58
N LEU A 344 3.97 6.07 16.16
CA LEU A 344 3.68 6.39 14.76
C LEU A 344 4.42 7.65 14.31
N VAL A 345 4.33 8.74 15.09
CA VAL A 345 5.01 10.01 14.77
C VAL A 345 6.53 9.86 14.76
N ASP A 346 7.12 9.12 15.71
CA ASP A 346 8.56 8.90 15.79
C ASP A 346 9.07 8.05 14.62
N ASN A 347 8.28 7.06 14.18
CA ASN A 347 8.61 6.25 13.01
C ASN A 347 8.59 7.11 11.73
N LEU A 348 7.57 7.96 11.58
CA LEU A 348 7.50 8.90 10.46
C LEU A 348 8.67 9.89 10.48
N SER A 349 8.97 10.49 11.63
CA SER A 349 10.09 11.44 11.78
C SER A 349 11.44 10.82 11.39
N LYS A 350 11.68 9.55 11.77
CA LYS A 350 12.89 8.82 11.35
C LYS A 350 12.96 8.58 9.85
N GLN A 351 11.83 8.29 9.20
CA GLN A 351 11.75 8.11 7.76
C GLN A 351 11.95 9.46 7.03
N ASN A 352 11.30 10.51 7.52
CA ASN A 352 11.34 11.86 6.93
C ASN A 352 12.76 12.45 6.91
N ARG A 353 13.58 12.18 7.93
CA ARG A 353 14.98 12.66 7.99
C ARG A 353 15.87 12.18 6.84
N LYS A 354 15.47 11.10 6.16
CA LYS A 354 16.22 10.52 5.03
C LYS A 354 15.54 10.76 3.69
N ALA A 355 14.38 11.41 3.69
CA ALA A 355 13.57 11.57 2.50
C ALA A 355 14.12 12.66 1.59
N THR A 356 14.24 12.36 0.29
CA THR A 356 14.67 13.32 -0.73
C THR A 356 13.54 13.67 -1.71
N GLU A 357 12.44 12.90 -1.72
CA GLU A 357 11.38 12.99 -2.71
C GLU A 357 10.07 13.53 -2.09
N TYR A 358 9.57 14.66 -2.61
CA TYR A 358 8.39 15.35 -2.06
C TYR A 358 7.10 14.51 -2.10
N ASN A 359 6.77 13.92 -3.25
CA ASN A 359 5.53 13.13 -3.42
C ASN A 359 5.51 11.87 -2.55
N GLN A 360 6.67 11.22 -2.44
CA GLN A 360 6.86 10.05 -1.56
C GLN A 360 6.67 10.44 -0.09
N THR A 361 7.29 11.55 0.31
CA THR A 361 7.17 12.08 1.67
C THR A 361 5.72 12.45 1.99
N ALA A 362 5.00 13.06 1.06
CA ALA A 362 3.59 13.41 1.23
C ALA A 362 2.72 12.17 1.48
N LEU A 363 2.90 11.12 0.69
CA LEU A 363 2.17 9.87 0.85
C LEU A 363 2.40 9.24 2.23
N TRP A 364 3.63 9.31 2.76
CA TRP A 364 3.90 8.84 4.12
C TRP A 364 3.11 9.62 5.16
N HIS A 365 3.11 10.95 5.08
CA HIS A 365 2.37 11.79 6.01
C HIS A 365 0.87 11.45 5.97
N GLU A 366 0.26 11.28 4.79
CA GLU A 366 -1.14 10.84 4.65
C GLU A 366 -1.40 9.47 5.27
N ASN A 367 -0.50 8.52 5.04
CA ASN A 367 -0.65 7.16 5.56
C ASN A 367 -0.53 7.12 7.08
N PHE A 368 0.40 7.88 7.67
CA PHE A 368 0.54 7.98 9.12
C PHE A 368 -0.59 8.77 9.76
N ALA A 369 -1.07 9.85 9.12
CA ALA A 369 -2.26 10.58 9.56
C ALA A 369 -3.47 9.65 9.64
N ARG A 370 -3.75 8.91 8.55
CA ARG A 370 -4.82 7.91 8.51
C ARG A 370 -4.63 6.83 9.58
N LYS A 371 -3.41 6.40 9.88
CA LYS A 371 -3.17 5.43 10.97
C LYS A 371 -3.53 6.00 12.33
N ILE A 372 -3.16 7.25 12.60
CA ILE A 372 -3.44 7.90 13.89
C ILE A 372 -4.96 8.13 14.07
N SER A 373 -5.65 8.67 13.06
CA SER A 373 -7.11 8.91 13.12
C SER A 373 -7.92 7.64 13.35
N SER A 374 -7.33 6.50 12.99
CA SER A 374 -7.93 5.19 13.04
C SER A 374 -7.69 4.44 14.38
N LEU A 375 -6.88 5.01 15.28
CA LEU A 375 -6.67 4.43 16.61
C LEU A 375 -7.96 4.47 17.44
N SER A 376 -8.20 3.40 18.22
CA SER A 376 -9.36 3.33 19.10
C SER A 376 -9.28 4.38 20.21
N VAL A 377 -10.29 5.25 20.29
CA VAL A 377 -10.47 6.24 21.38
C VAL A 377 -11.31 5.73 22.55
N ALA A 378 -11.76 4.46 22.52
CA ALA A 378 -12.60 3.90 23.57
C ALA A 378 -11.88 3.88 24.93
N GLY A 379 -12.46 4.57 25.94
CA GLY A 379 -11.87 4.71 27.28
C GLY A 379 -10.66 5.65 27.33
N VAL A 380 -10.33 6.35 26.24
CA VAL A 380 -9.26 7.35 26.18
C VAL A 380 -9.77 8.68 26.72
N ASP A 381 -8.92 9.42 27.43
CA ASP A 381 -9.21 10.78 27.88
C ASP A 381 -9.60 11.67 26.68
N PRO A 382 -10.72 12.43 26.75
CA PRO A 382 -11.16 13.28 25.66
C PRO A 382 -10.12 14.28 25.17
N ASP A 383 -9.32 14.86 26.08
CA ASP A 383 -8.27 15.82 25.72
C ASP A 383 -7.16 15.13 24.93
N LEU A 384 -6.86 13.88 25.26
CA LEU A 384 -5.84 13.08 24.59
C LEU A 384 -6.32 12.54 23.24
N ALA A 385 -7.60 12.19 23.13
CA ALA A 385 -8.22 11.83 21.86
C ALA A 385 -8.20 13.03 20.89
N ALA A 386 -8.58 14.22 21.37
CA ALA A 386 -8.52 15.46 20.59
C ALA A 386 -7.09 15.80 20.14
N TRP A 387 -6.10 15.61 21.01
CA TRP A 387 -4.69 15.76 20.65
C TRP A 387 -4.28 14.82 19.51
N GLY A 388 -4.63 13.53 19.56
CA GLY A 388 -4.31 12.59 18.48
C GLY A 388 -4.99 12.96 17.15
N HIS A 389 -6.20 13.54 17.20
CA HIS A 389 -6.86 14.08 16.00
C HIS A 389 -6.08 15.27 15.41
N SER A 390 -5.70 16.25 16.24
CA SER A 390 -4.87 17.39 15.83
C SER A 390 -3.55 16.95 15.18
N VAL A 391 -2.87 15.96 15.76
CA VAL A 391 -1.65 15.38 15.15
C VAL A 391 -1.94 14.84 13.74
N SER A 392 -3.07 14.16 13.54
CA SER A 392 -3.46 13.64 12.22
C SER A 392 -3.69 14.78 11.22
N GLU A 393 -4.38 15.85 11.62
CA GLU A 393 -4.62 17.04 10.79
C GLU A 393 -3.31 17.75 10.42
N HIS A 394 -2.39 17.92 11.37
CA HIS A 394 -1.06 18.47 11.12
C HIS A 394 -0.28 17.66 10.09
N LEU A 395 -0.32 16.32 10.18
CA LEU A 395 0.30 15.45 9.18
C LEU A 395 -0.35 15.59 7.79
N LEU A 396 -1.67 15.73 7.70
CA LEU A 396 -2.36 16.01 6.42
C LEU A 396 -1.98 17.39 5.85
N GLY A 397 -1.81 18.39 6.72
CA GLY A 397 -1.29 19.71 6.34
C GLY A 397 0.12 19.62 5.75
N LEU A 398 1.01 18.86 6.39
CA LEU A 398 2.36 18.57 5.87
C LEU A 398 2.30 17.88 4.50
N ALA A 399 1.46 16.86 4.34
CA ALA A 399 1.30 16.18 3.05
C ALA A 399 0.84 17.13 1.94
N SER A 400 -0.14 17.99 2.24
CA SER A 400 -0.68 18.97 1.28
C SER A 400 0.39 19.98 0.86
N SER A 401 1.20 20.47 1.80
CA SER A 401 2.36 21.33 1.53
C SER A 401 3.38 20.64 0.62
N LEU A 402 3.74 19.39 0.93
CA LEU A 402 4.70 18.60 0.15
C LEU A 402 4.22 18.33 -1.28
N ARG A 403 2.92 18.12 -1.52
CA ARG A 403 2.35 17.98 -2.88
C ARG A 403 2.30 19.30 -3.64
N GLY A 404 2.15 20.43 -2.94
CA GLY A 404 2.11 21.76 -3.55
C GLY A 404 3.46 22.23 -4.09
N THR A 405 4.56 21.90 -3.40
CA THR A 405 5.91 22.37 -3.78
C THR A 405 6.32 21.97 -5.22
N PRO A 406 6.19 20.71 -5.67
CA PRO A 406 6.49 20.34 -7.06
C PRO A 406 5.65 21.10 -8.10
N VAL A 407 4.36 21.33 -7.83
CA VAL A 407 3.46 22.05 -8.74
C VAL A 407 3.90 23.50 -8.94
N GLU A 408 4.35 24.15 -7.87
CA GLU A 408 4.90 25.52 -7.93
C GLU A 408 6.23 25.56 -8.69
N VAL A 409 7.11 24.59 -8.46
CA VAL A 409 8.40 24.46 -9.16
C VAL A 409 8.19 24.24 -10.66
N ASP A 410 7.29 23.34 -11.05
CA ASP A 410 6.93 23.07 -12.45
C ASP A 410 6.33 24.30 -13.14
N LYS A 411 5.48 25.05 -12.42
CA LYS A 411 4.92 26.31 -12.93
C LYS A 411 6.01 27.35 -13.19
N LEU A 412 7.07 27.37 -12.38
CA LEU A 412 8.22 28.24 -12.57
C LEU A 412 9.12 27.76 -13.72
N ASP A 413 9.31 26.47 -13.90
CA ASP A 413 10.05 25.90 -15.04
C ASP A 413 9.41 26.28 -16.37
N ARG A 414 8.08 26.28 -16.46
CA ARG A 414 7.34 26.74 -17.65
C ARG A 414 7.53 28.24 -17.96
N LYS A 415 8.13 29.02 -17.06
CA LYS A 415 8.48 30.43 -17.29
C LYS A 415 9.90 30.63 -17.81
N ILE A 416 10.71 29.58 -17.96
CA ILE A 416 12.05 29.68 -18.55
C ILE A 416 11.92 30.17 -19.99
N ARG A 417 12.61 31.26 -20.31
CA ARG A 417 12.69 31.90 -21.62
C ARG A 417 14.15 32.00 -22.01
N VAL A 418 14.48 31.43 -23.17
CA VAL A 418 15.79 31.60 -23.81
C VAL A 418 15.58 32.50 -25.01
N GLN A 419 16.18 33.69 -24.98
CA GLN A 419 16.20 34.60 -26.10
C GLN A 419 17.55 34.50 -26.79
N THR A 420 17.52 34.15 -28.07
CA THR A 420 18.70 34.11 -28.92
C THR A 420 18.62 35.29 -29.88
N GLN A 421 19.53 36.26 -29.72
CA GLN A 421 19.70 37.35 -30.67
C GLN A 421 20.93 37.08 -31.53
N MET A 422 20.70 36.84 -32.82
CA MET A 422 21.76 36.86 -33.83
C MET A 422 21.96 38.30 -34.29
N ASN A 423 23.11 38.87 -33.94
CA ASN A 423 23.51 40.16 -34.49
C ASN A 423 24.26 39.88 -35.80
N ALA A 424 23.68 40.26 -36.95
CA ALA A 424 24.38 40.20 -38.22
C ALA A 424 24.99 41.58 -38.53
N TYR A 425 26.29 41.62 -38.83
CA TYR A 425 26.95 42.87 -39.22
C TYR A 425 26.93 43.01 -40.74
N ARG A 426 26.29 44.06 -41.26
CA ARG A 426 26.35 44.44 -42.68
C ARG A 426 27.75 44.95 -42.96
N TYR A 427 28.51 44.28 -43.82
CA TYR A 427 29.90 44.65 -44.12
C TYR A 427 30.10 45.17 -45.54
N ALA A 428 29.12 44.95 -46.43
CA ALA A 428 29.10 45.55 -47.75
C ALA A 428 27.65 45.77 -48.23
N SER A 429 27.46 46.81 -49.03
CA SER A 429 26.21 47.18 -49.68
C SER A 429 26.47 47.36 -51.17
N THR A 430 25.66 46.73 -52.01
CA THR A 430 25.74 46.84 -53.47
C THR A 430 24.41 47.35 -54.02
N PRO A 431 24.35 47.89 -55.25
CA PRO A 431 23.10 48.37 -55.86
C PRO A 431 22.00 47.31 -56.00
N TYR A 432 22.34 46.02 -55.83
CA TYR A 432 21.43 44.89 -56.00
C TYR A 432 21.22 44.05 -54.73
N ALA A 433 22.07 44.18 -53.70
CA ALA A 433 21.95 43.41 -52.45
C ALA A 433 22.88 43.90 -51.32
N ASP A 434 22.50 43.56 -50.09
CA ASP A 434 23.31 43.71 -48.89
C ASP A 434 23.98 42.41 -48.48
N LEU A 435 25.29 42.48 -48.19
CA LEU A 435 26.08 41.34 -47.74
C LEU A 435 26.32 41.44 -46.22
N TYR A 436 25.86 40.42 -45.50
CA TYR A 436 25.96 40.30 -44.05
C TYR A 436 26.98 39.24 -43.66
N ARG A 437 27.76 39.51 -42.61
CA ARG A 437 28.62 38.51 -41.95
C ARG A 437 27.87 38.02 -40.70
N PRO A 438 27.84 36.71 -40.39
CA PRO A 438 27.28 36.24 -39.14
C PRO A 438 28.07 36.87 -37.98
N GLY A 439 27.43 37.73 -37.20
CA GLY A 439 28.02 38.27 -35.98
C GLY A 439 27.66 37.40 -34.79
N SER A 440 28.03 37.86 -33.59
CA SER A 440 27.92 37.08 -32.36
C SER A 440 26.47 36.69 -32.06
N VAL A 441 26.30 35.46 -31.58
CA VAL A 441 25.04 34.97 -31.02
C VAL A 441 25.04 35.35 -29.53
N ASN A 442 24.17 36.28 -29.15
CA ASN A 442 23.94 36.59 -27.75
C ASN A 442 22.75 35.76 -27.26
N VAL A 443 22.99 34.92 -26.26
CA VAL A 443 21.96 34.14 -25.57
C VAL A 443 21.70 34.78 -24.22
N THR A 444 20.49 35.29 -24.02
CA THR A 444 20.02 35.77 -22.72
C THR A 444 18.95 34.82 -22.21
N SER A 445 19.04 34.44 -20.93
CA SER A 445 18.13 33.51 -20.29
C SER A 445 17.75 34.01 -18.90
N ASN A 446 16.46 33.88 -18.54
CA ASN A 446 15.97 34.17 -17.19
C ASN A 446 16.12 32.97 -16.23
N LEU A 447 16.92 31.96 -16.59
CA LEU A 447 17.11 30.75 -15.80
C LEU A 447 17.62 31.04 -14.37
N GLY A 448 18.45 32.07 -14.20
CA GLY A 448 18.92 32.50 -12.87
C GLY A 448 17.77 32.97 -11.96
N ASP A 449 16.90 33.83 -12.49
CA ASP A 449 15.75 34.36 -11.76
C ASP A 449 14.71 33.26 -11.45
N VAL A 450 14.49 32.34 -12.40
CA VAL A 450 13.61 31.19 -12.21
C VAL A 450 14.14 30.27 -11.10
N ARG A 451 15.45 29.97 -11.09
CA ARG A 451 16.07 29.17 -10.04
C ARG A 451 16.02 29.84 -8.67
N ALA A 452 16.20 31.16 -8.62
CA ALA A 452 16.06 31.92 -7.38
C ALA A 452 14.64 31.82 -6.82
N ALA A 453 13.61 32.00 -7.67
CA ALA A 453 12.21 31.86 -7.28
C ALA A 453 11.84 30.43 -6.87
N GLN A 454 12.41 29.41 -7.53
CA GLN A 454 12.23 28.01 -7.14
C GLN A 454 12.82 27.72 -5.76
N ASN A 455 14.04 28.21 -5.50
CA ASN A 455 14.67 28.07 -4.20
C ASN A 455 13.87 28.77 -3.10
N GLU A 456 13.32 29.96 -3.36
CA GLU A 456 12.47 30.68 -2.42
C GLU A 456 11.17 29.92 -2.11
N ALA A 457 10.49 29.37 -3.12
CA ALA A 457 9.30 28.55 -2.91
C ALA A 457 9.60 27.29 -2.06
N VAL A 458 10.76 26.65 -2.30
CA VAL A 458 11.22 25.50 -1.50
C VAL A 458 11.53 25.91 -0.05
N LEU A 459 12.22 27.03 0.16
CA LEU A 459 12.57 27.53 1.50
C LEU A 459 11.33 27.89 2.31
N ASN A 460 10.41 28.66 1.73
CA ASN A 460 9.14 29.02 2.39
C ASN A 460 8.33 27.77 2.75
N GLY A 461 8.32 26.76 1.87
CA GLY A 461 7.70 25.47 2.15
C GLY A 461 8.37 24.72 3.31
N ASN A 462 9.70 24.78 3.42
CA ASN A 462 10.43 24.14 4.53
C ASN A 462 10.11 24.78 5.88
N ASP A 463 10.14 26.12 5.97
CA ASP A 463 9.88 26.84 7.22
C ASP A 463 8.48 26.54 7.78
N GLN A 464 7.47 26.50 6.90
CA GLN A 464 6.10 26.11 7.28
C GLN A 464 6.03 24.67 7.81
N ARG A 465 6.76 23.74 7.17
CA ARG A 465 6.78 22.33 7.60
C ARG A 465 7.49 22.17 8.95
N ASP A 466 8.58 22.89 9.18
CA ASP A 466 9.32 22.86 10.45
C ASP A 466 8.48 23.44 11.60
N GLN A 467 7.69 24.49 11.33
CA GLN A 467 6.72 25.03 12.29
C GLN A 467 5.66 23.98 12.68
N ILE A 468 5.08 23.27 11.71
CA ILE A 468 4.09 22.21 11.99
C ILE A 468 4.73 21.08 12.82
N TRP A 469 5.96 20.66 12.50
CA TRP A 469 6.66 19.66 13.32
C TRP A 469 6.91 20.15 14.75
N THR A 470 7.26 21.43 14.92
CA THR A 470 7.43 22.05 16.24
C THR A 470 6.13 22.01 17.04
N MET A 471 5.01 22.38 16.41
CA MET A 471 3.67 22.28 17.04
C MET A 471 3.36 20.85 17.51
N ILE A 472 3.64 19.83 16.69
CA ILE A 472 3.43 18.42 17.08
C ILE A 472 4.26 18.04 18.32
N TYR A 473 5.50 18.50 18.45
CA TYR A 473 6.37 18.19 19.59
C TYR A 473 5.98 18.96 20.86
N ASP A 474 5.59 20.23 20.72
CA ASP A 474 5.14 21.06 21.84
C ASP A 474 3.82 20.52 22.42
N ASP A 475 2.85 20.23 21.55
CA ASP A 475 1.55 19.65 21.93
C ASP A 475 1.72 18.30 22.63
N ARG A 476 2.64 17.46 22.13
CA ARG A 476 2.99 16.17 22.75
C ARG A 476 3.46 16.36 24.19
N THR A 477 4.33 17.33 24.43
CA THR A 477 4.89 17.58 25.77
C THR A 477 3.83 18.13 26.71
N ALA A 478 3.00 19.06 26.22
CA ALA A 478 1.92 19.66 26.98
C ALA A 478 0.86 18.61 27.39
N ILE A 479 0.42 17.77 26.45
CA ILE A 479 -0.59 16.75 26.75
C ILE A 479 -0.04 15.66 27.67
N GLN A 480 1.23 15.27 27.52
CA GLN A 480 1.87 14.29 28.40
C GLN A 480 1.80 14.76 29.85
N LYS A 481 2.29 15.98 30.12
CA LYS A 481 2.29 16.54 31.47
C LYS A 481 0.88 16.61 32.05
N LYS A 482 -0.09 17.10 31.25
CA LYS A 482 -1.50 17.17 31.65
C LYS A 482 -2.07 15.79 32.04
N MET A 483 -1.75 14.75 31.28
CA MET A 483 -2.23 13.38 31.56
C MET A 483 -1.54 12.74 32.76
N GLU A 484 -0.23 12.93 32.93
CA GLU A 484 0.51 12.45 34.09
C GLU A 484 0.01 13.12 35.39
N ASP A 485 -0.27 14.41 35.33
CA ASP A 485 -0.87 15.17 36.44
C ASP A 485 -2.29 14.68 36.78
N LYS A 486 -3.10 14.35 35.77
CA LYS A 486 -4.50 13.91 35.94
C LYS A 486 -4.60 12.49 36.49
N TYR A 487 -3.84 11.55 35.93
CA TYR A 487 -3.96 10.12 36.23
C TYR A 487 -2.91 9.60 37.22
N LYS A 488 -1.91 10.40 37.58
CA LYS A 488 -0.82 10.02 38.50
C LYS A 488 -0.06 8.77 38.06
N ILE A 489 0.07 8.59 36.74
CA ILE A 489 0.87 7.53 36.11
C ILE A 489 1.79 8.16 35.06
N VAL A 490 2.93 7.54 34.80
CA VAL A 490 3.86 7.98 33.75
C VAL A 490 3.33 7.57 32.37
N PHE A 491 3.23 8.52 31.45
CA PHE A 491 2.76 8.31 30.08
C PHE A 491 3.91 8.13 29.09
N GLY A 492 5.04 8.78 29.35
CA GLY A 492 6.29 8.60 28.61
C GLY A 492 6.83 7.17 28.67
N LYS A 493 7.94 6.91 27.95
CA LYS A 493 8.69 5.67 28.21
C LYS A 493 9.16 5.68 29.67
N PRO A 494 9.12 4.54 30.37
CA PRO A 494 9.88 4.40 31.61
C PRO A 494 11.37 4.64 31.37
#